data_AF-A0A9W6WQS5-F1
#
_entry.id   AF-A0A9W6WQS5-F1
#
_cell.length_a   1.000
_cell.length_b   1.000
_cell.length_c   1.000
_cell.angle_alpha   90.00
_cell.angle_beta   90.00
_cell.angle_gamma   90.00
#
_symmetry.space_group_name_H-M   'P 1'
#
loop_
_entity.id
_entity.type
_entity.pdbx_description
1 polymer ?
#
loop_
_entity_poly.entity_id
_entity_poly.type
_entity_poly.pdbx_seq_one_letter_code
_entity_poly.pdbx_strand_id
1 'polypeptide(L)'
;MRKREYDEYDKYDEFDENEENEESTEEETKDEMQKPPLKAAKIMATCVFCGKEFTVRGMKRHHSKCSEKQAADKAAAKKTRAYNYSIICEAIFENILTFLGNQTLTKLQSITGDHYTQCEPELAKYCCKCEEDNPVIRGGLCRKCNYQPCRVAKKDAMRIYGVRERDLYHIRRDRGYYGQFNGFDLEKHMIKTCGSKMGWVRYIAKRDARKKARQAAKHRKEREAMAFLKPLAPEFASYAEEIDFVEFDKKCVEKCIQRYEALTAALEEHGIKLRADSRICKAFITAGNGTVEEMVDAMEEKAFLFTHTNYALRCKKLIENYRESSEFNPGDDLRLATRHQRYETRIKICVQYLENHKGLVLPRRWEKCRARFDEEVASGGDARDRMHHIYGG
;
A
#
# COMPACT_ATOMS: atom_id res chain seq x y z
N MET A 1 -6.84 22.67 19.96
CA MET A 1 -6.29 21.37 20.41
C MET A 1 -6.72 20.26 19.46
N ARG A 2 -5.85 19.79 18.55
CA ARG A 2 -6.01 18.47 17.89
C ARG A 2 -4.66 17.76 17.94
N LYS A 3 -4.66 16.63 18.63
CA LYS A 3 -3.53 15.69 18.71
C LYS A 3 -3.43 14.93 17.37
N ARG A 4 -2.22 15.01 16.79
CA ARG A 4 -1.37 13.95 16.20
C ARG A 4 -2.01 13.04 15.14
N GLU A 5 -1.55 13.06 13.88
CA GLU A 5 -0.23 12.60 13.39
C GLU A 5 0.16 11.25 13.99
N TYR A 6 -0.12 10.16 13.27
CA TYR A 6 0.68 8.92 13.25
C TYR A 6 0.01 7.97 12.26
N ASP A 7 0.58 7.84 11.07
CA ASP A 7 0.71 6.61 10.29
C ASP A 7 1.48 6.95 9.00
N GLU A 8 2.17 5.97 8.44
CA GLU A 8 2.82 5.97 7.12
C GLU A 8 4.32 6.36 7.07
N TYR A 9 5.19 5.40 7.40
CA TYR A 9 6.53 5.24 6.81
C TYR A 9 6.90 3.76 6.90
N ASP A 10 6.63 3.03 5.81
CA ASP A 10 7.16 1.67 5.53
C ASP A 10 7.25 1.57 4.00
N LYS A 11 8.28 2.21 3.42
CA LYS A 11 8.55 2.09 1.98
C LYS A 11 9.94 2.59 1.60
N TYR A 12 10.99 1.95 2.11
CA TYR A 12 12.33 1.93 1.51
C TYR A 12 13.09 0.78 2.17
N ASP A 13 13.10 -0.38 1.51
CA ASP A 13 14.13 -1.44 1.57
C ASP A 13 13.56 -2.67 0.85
N GLU A 14 13.92 -2.84 -0.43
CA GLU A 14 14.06 -4.11 -1.18
C GLU A 14 13.99 -3.82 -2.69
N PHE A 15 15.16 -3.60 -3.31
CA PHE A 15 15.42 -3.77 -4.74
C PHE A 15 16.92 -4.02 -4.91
N ASP A 16 17.29 -5.29 -5.09
CA ASP A 16 18.12 -5.82 -6.19
C ASP A 16 18.74 -7.16 -5.77
N GLU A 17 18.45 -8.20 -6.55
CA GLU A 17 19.45 -9.12 -7.10
C GLU A 17 18.78 -9.96 -8.21
N ASN A 18 19.29 -9.77 -9.43
CA ASN A 18 19.02 -10.56 -10.64
C ASN A 18 19.88 -11.83 -10.63
N GLU A 19 19.43 -12.85 -11.38
CA GLU A 19 20.19 -13.77 -12.28
C GLU A 19 19.43 -15.10 -12.37
N GLU A 20 18.73 -15.35 -13.49
CA GLU A 20 19.22 -16.13 -14.65
C GLU A 20 19.58 -17.58 -14.31
N ASN A 21 18.75 -18.52 -14.80
CA ASN A 21 19.27 -19.72 -15.47
C ASN A 21 18.17 -20.38 -16.32
N GLU A 22 18.32 -20.22 -17.63
CA GLU A 22 17.74 -21.08 -18.65
C GLU A 22 18.54 -22.38 -18.70
N GLU A 23 17.91 -23.52 -18.42
CA GLU A 23 18.52 -24.83 -18.64
C GLU A 23 17.86 -25.48 -19.86
N SER A 24 18.61 -25.47 -20.95
CA SER A 24 18.37 -26.26 -22.16
C SER A 24 18.90 -27.68 -21.95
N THR A 25 18.17 -28.68 -22.42
CA THR A 25 18.69 -30.04 -22.57
C THR A 25 18.35 -30.54 -23.97
N GLU A 26 19.35 -30.49 -24.83
CA GLU A 26 19.47 -31.33 -26.02
C GLU A 26 20.02 -32.69 -25.58
N GLU A 27 19.39 -33.79 -26.01
CA GLU A 27 20.05 -35.09 -26.05
C GLU A 27 19.97 -35.65 -27.48
N GLU A 28 21.15 -35.71 -28.10
CA GLU A 28 21.44 -36.44 -29.32
C GLU A 28 21.35 -37.96 -29.08
N THR A 29 20.81 -38.69 -30.05
CA THR A 29 21.29 -40.06 -30.33
C THR A 29 21.43 -40.25 -31.84
N LYS A 30 22.67 -40.50 -32.26
CA LYS A 30 23.05 -41.03 -33.56
C LYS A 30 22.89 -42.55 -33.54
N ASP A 31 22.35 -43.13 -34.60
CA ASP A 31 23.00 -44.29 -35.22
C ASP A 31 22.55 -44.49 -36.67
N GLU A 32 23.53 -44.67 -37.56
CA GLU A 32 23.36 -44.91 -39.01
C GLU A 32 23.10 -46.40 -39.29
N MET A 33 22.20 -46.70 -40.24
CA MET A 33 22.43 -47.82 -41.18
C MET A 33 21.56 -47.69 -42.45
N GLN A 34 22.23 -47.93 -43.58
CA GLN A 34 21.88 -47.63 -44.98
C GLN A 34 20.67 -48.39 -45.56
N LYS A 35 19.95 -47.77 -46.54
CA LYS A 35 19.25 -48.42 -47.70
C LYS A 35 18.71 -47.37 -48.73
N PRO A 36 18.38 -47.73 -50.00
CA PRO A 36 18.60 -46.93 -51.24
C PRO A 36 17.40 -46.05 -51.67
N PRO A 37 17.49 -45.25 -52.78
CA PRO A 37 16.71 -44.04 -52.96
C PRO A 37 15.26 -44.32 -53.36
N LEU A 38 14.31 -43.83 -52.56
CA LEU A 38 12.87 -43.98 -52.81
C LEU A 38 12.22 -42.60 -52.99
N LYS A 39 11.85 -42.32 -54.24
CA LYS A 39 10.78 -41.44 -54.74
C LYS A 39 10.38 -40.27 -53.83
N ALA A 40 10.70 -39.05 -54.27
CA ALA A 40 10.33 -37.76 -53.66
C ALA A 40 9.02 -37.84 -52.85
N ALA A 41 9.18 -37.81 -51.52
CA ALA A 41 8.07 -37.84 -50.58
C ALA A 41 7.15 -36.64 -50.85
N LYS A 42 5.85 -36.91 -51.02
CA LYS A 42 4.84 -35.84 -51.12
C LYS A 42 4.90 -35.03 -49.82
N ILE A 43 5.26 -33.75 -49.92
CA ILE A 43 5.29 -32.85 -48.77
C ILE A 43 3.88 -32.82 -48.16
N MET A 44 3.79 -33.21 -46.89
CA MET A 44 2.57 -33.21 -46.09
C MET A 44 2.60 -32.00 -45.14
N ALA A 45 1.43 -31.44 -44.86
CA ALA A 45 1.23 -30.32 -43.95
C ALA A 45 0.13 -30.67 -42.94
N THR A 46 0.35 -30.35 -41.68
CA THR A 46 -0.55 -30.68 -40.57
C THR A 46 -1.57 -29.56 -40.35
N CYS A 47 -2.86 -29.92 -40.28
CA CYS A 47 -3.92 -28.96 -40.00
C CYS A 47 -3.88 -28.46 -38.55
N VAL A 48 -3.67 -27.15 -38.37
CA VAL A 48 -3.69 -26.48 -37.07
C VAL A 48 -5.01 -26.60 -36.29
N PHE A 49 -6.12 -26.94 -36.96
CA PHE A 49 -7.43 -27.07 -36.31
C PHE A 49 -7.80 -28.50 -35.88
N CYS A 50 -7.26 -29.53 -36.54
CA CYS A 50 -7.61 -30.93 -36.24
C CYS A 50 -6.42 -31.88 -36.10
N GLY A 51 -5.19 -31.39 -36.28
CA GLY A 51 -3.96 -32.18 -36.13
C GLY A 51 -3.70 -33.23 -37.21
N LYS A 52 -4.54 -33.31 -38.26
CA LYS A 52 -4.39 -34.30 -39.33
C LYS A 52 -3.45 -33.81 -40.44
N GLU A 53 -2.67 -34.72 -41.00
CA GLU A 53 -1.76 -34.45 -42.10
C GLU A 53 -2.44 -34.54 -43.46
N PHE A 54 -2.18 -33.56 -44.33
CA PHE A 54 -2.69 -33.52 -45.69
C PHE A 54 -1.58 -33.17 -46.67
N THR A 55 -1.68 -33.62 -47.92
CA THR A 55 -0.82 -33.08 -48.98
C THR A 55 -1.02 -31.56 -49.09
N VAL A 56 0.00 -30.79 -49.48
CA VAL A 56 -0.09 -29.32 -49.63
C VAL A 56 -1.32 -28.90 -50.46
N ARG A 57 -1.66 -29.65 -51.52
CA ARG A 57 -2.85 -29.40 -52.35
C ARG A 57 -4.17 -29.72 -51.63
N GLY A 58 -4.20 -30.76 -50.79
CA GLY A 58 -5.38 -31.13 -49.98
C GLY A 58 -5.61 -30.21 -48.78
N MET A 59 -4.54 -29.64 -48.23
CA MET A 59 -4.55 -28.77 -47.05
C MET A 59 -5.40 -27.51 -47.27
N LYS A 60 -5.30 -26.86 -48.43
CA LYS A 60 -6.09 -25.64 -48.72
C LYS A 60 -7.60 -25.87 -48.69
N ARG A 61 -8.07 -27.03 -49.20
CA ARG A 61 -9.51 -27.40 -49.17
C ARG A 61 -9.94 -27.85 -47.78
N HIS A 62 -9.08 -28.55 -47.05
CA HIS A 62 -9.38 -29.00 -45.70
C HIS A 62 -9.45 -27.83 -44.71
N HIS A 63 -8.52 -26.88 -44.80
CA HIS A 63 -8.38 -25.79 -43.83
C HIS A 63 -9.64 -24.92 -43.71
N SER A 64 -10.27 -24.51 -44.83
CA SER A 64 -11.52 -23.72 -44.76
C SER A 64 -12.66 -24.52 -44.13
N LYS A 65 -12.89 -25.77 -44.58
CA LYS A 65 -13.94 -26.64 -44.00
C LYS A 65 -13.69 -26.96 -42.52
N CYS A 66 -12.44 -27.14 -42.13
CA CYS A 66 -12.08 -27.43 -40.74
C CYS A 66 -12.22 -26.20 -39.85
N SER A 67 -11.90 -25.01 -40.37
CA SER A 67 -12.11 -23.74 -39.68
C SER A 67 -13.60 -23.45 -39.49
N GLU A 68 -14.42 -23.63 -40.53
CA GLU A 68 -15.88 -23.50 -40.47
C GLU A 68 -16.50 -24.50 -39.49
N LYS A 69 -16.05 -25.75 -39.51
CA LYS A 69 -16.50 -26.77 -38.54
C LYS A 69 -16.10 -26.39 -37.12
N GLN A 70 -14.88 -25.93 -36.87
CA GLN A 70 -14.46 -25.50 -35.54
C GLN A 70 -15.26 -24.29 -35.06
N ALA A 71 -15.59 -23.35 -35.95
CA ALA A 71 -16.44 -22.21 -35.63
C ALA A 71 -17.88 -22.66 -35.31
N ALA A 72 -18.43 -23.60 -36.07
CA ALA A 72 -19.73 -24.21 -35.81
C ALA A 72 -19.75 -25.00 -34.49
N ASP A 73 -18.71 -25.79 -34.20
CA ASP A 73 -18.57 -26.54 -32.95
C ASP A 73 -18.42 -25.58 -31.75
N LYS A 74 -17.65 -24.49 -31.90
CA LYS A 74 -17.58 -23.41 -30.88
C LYS A 74 -18.91 -22.71 -30.69
N ALA A 75 -19.68 -22.46 -31.76
CA ALA A 75 -21.01 -21.86 -31.69
C ALA A 75 -22.03 -22.82 -31.06
N ALA A 76 -21.93 -24.12 -31.36
CA ALA A 76 -22.77 -25.16 -30.77
C ALA A 76 -22.43 -25.39 -29.28
N ALA A 77 -21.16 -25.34 -28.90
CA ALA A 77 -20.72 -25.37 -27.50
C ALA A 77 -21.17 -24.11 -26.72
N LYS A 78 -21.28 -22.95 -27.41
CA LYS A 78 -21.84 -21.72 -26.84
C LYS A 78 -23.37 -21.69 -26.75
N LYS A 79 -24.09 -22.60 -27.42
CA LYS A 79 -25.52 -22.78 -27.17
C LYS A 79 -25.65 -23.44 -25.80
N THR A 80 -25.95 -22.62 -24.79
CA THR A 80 -26.43 -23.08 -23.48
C THR A 80 -27.57 -24.05 -23.72
N ARG A 81 -27.33 -25.34 -23.43
CA ARG A 81 -28.42 -26.32 -23.37
C ARG A 81 -29.30 -25.88 -22.21
N ALA A 82 -30.47 -25.33 -22.51
CA ALA A 82 -31.48 -25.05 -21.50
C ALA A 82 -31.93 -26.39 -20.93
N TYR A 83 -31.49 -26.69 -19.72
CA TYR A 83 -32.08 -27.79 -18.95
C TYR A 83 -33.41 -27.27 -18.41
N ASN A 84 -34.51 -27.79 -18.94
CA ASN A 84 -35.83 -27.48 -18.41
C ASN A 84 -36.03 -28.29 -17.13
N TYR A 85 -35.93 -27.62 -15.98
CA TYR A 85 -36.31 -28.19 -14.69
C TYR A 85 -37.83 -28.15 -14.58
N SER A 86 -38.47 -29.31 -14.44
CA SER A 86 -39.92 -29.38 -14.20
C SER A 86 -40.17 -29.49 -12.70
N ILE A 87 -40.78 -28.45 -12.13
CA ILE A 87 -41.28 -28.48 -10.75
C ILE A 87 -42.63 -29.19 -10.75
N ILE A 88 -42.68 -30.37 -10.13
CA ILE A 88 -43.89 -31.21 -10.12
C ILE A 88 -44.98 -30.62 -9.20
N CYS A 89 -44.58 -29.92 -8.13
CA CYS A 89 -45.50 -29.29 -7.18
C CYS A 89 -44.96 -27.93 -6.72
N GLU A 90 -45.57 -26.85 -7.20
CA GLU A 90 -45.15 -25.47 -6.89
C GLU A 90 -45.26 -25.16 -5.40
N ALA A 91 -46.33 -25.59 -4.72
CA ALA A 91 -46.52 -25.32 -3.29
C ALA A 91 -45.41 -25.94 -2.42
N ILE A 92 -44.96 -27.15 -2.76
CA ILE A 92 -43.85 -27.81 -2.06
C ILE A 92 -42.53 -27.09 -2.38
N PHE A 93 -42.32 -26.70 -3.64
CA PHE A 93 -41.13 -25.99 -4.05
C PHE A 93 -40.99 -24.63 -3.37
N GLU A 94 -42.05 -23.83 -3.34
CA GLU A 94 -42.08 -22.56 -2.61
C GLU A 94 -41.76 -22.75 -1.12
N ASN A 95 -42.31 -23.79 -0.50
CA ASN A 95 -41.95 -24.12 0.88
C ASN A 95 -40.46 -24.45 1.03
N ILE A 96 -39.88 -25.25 0.12
CA ILE A 96 -38.44 -25.57 0.10
C ILE A 96 -37.61 -24.28 0.00
N LEU A 97 -37.99 -23.35 -0.88
CA LEU A 97 -37.28 -22.08 -1.06
C LEU A 97 -37.20 -21.24 0.23
N THR A 98 -38.12 -21.42 1.19
CA THR A 98 -38.07 -20.72 2.48
C THR A 98 -36.96 -21.22 3.42
N PHE A 99 -36.49 -22.46 3.25
CA PHE A 99 -35.42 -23.05 4.06
C PHE A 99 -34.02 -22.79 3.50
N LEU A 100 -33.93 -22.39 2.23
CA LEU A 100 -32.65 -22.20 1.56
C LEU A 100 -32.01 -20.86 1.97
N GLY A 101 -30.72 -20.91 2.29
CA GLY A 101 -29.90 -19.71 2.48
C GLY A 101 -29.66 -18.96 1.18
N ASN A 102 -29.25 -17.69 1.30
CA ASN A 102 -29.01 -16.81 0.15
C ASN A 102 -27.97 -17.38 -0.83
N GLN A 103 -26.90 -18.00 -0.32
CA GLN A 103 -25.90 -18.69 -1.14
C GLN A 103 -26.51 -19.76 -2.04
N THR A 104 -27.34 -20.63 -1.47
CA THR A 104 -28.00 -21.72 -2.20
C THR A 104 -29.02 -21.19 -3.19
N LEU A 105 -29.82 -20.19 -2.78
CA LEU A 105 -30.77 -19.52 -3.67
C LEU A 105 -30.09 -18.83 -4.85
N THR A 106 -28.95 -18.17 -4.62
CA THR A 106 -28.17 -17.51 -5.69
C THR A 106 -27.70 -18.52 -6.73
N LYS A 107 -27.24 -19.69 -6.28
CA LYS A 107 -26.83 -20.79 -7.17
C LYS A 107 -28.01 -21.38 -7.92
N LEU A 108 -29.13 -21.62 -7.22
CA LEU A 108 -30.36 -22.13 -7.84
C LEU A 108 -30.85 -21.17 -8.93
N GLN A 109 -30.92 -19.87 -8.63
CA GLN A 109 -31.28 -18.82 -9.59
C GLN A 109 -30.31 -18.77 -10.78
N SER A 110 -29.02 -19.03 -10.56
CA SER A 110 -28.04 -19.10 -11.66
C SER A 110 -28.23 -20.34 -12.56
N ILE A 111 -28.79 -21.43 -12.02
CA ILE A 111 -29.03 -22.68 -12.73
C ILE A 111 -30.38 -22.65 -13.47
N THR A 112 -31.44 -22.21 -12.80
CA THR A 112 -32.80 -22.20 -13.35
C THR A 112 -33.07 -20.96 -14.22
N GLY A 113 -32.38 -19.85 -13.95
CA GLY A 113 -32.70 -18.55 -14.54
C GLY A 113 -33.90 -17.85 -13.88
N ASP A 114 -34.53 -18.48 -12.89
CA ASP A 114 -35.67 -17.91 -12.16
C ASP A 114 -35.24 -16.79 -11.23
N HIS A 115 -36.16 -15.89 -10.91
CA HIS A 115 -35.92 -14.84 -9.93
C HIS A 115 -36.60 -15.18 -8.58
N TYR A 116 -35.80 -15.47 -7.55
CA TYR A 116 -36.32 -15.73 -6.21
C TYR A 116 -36.28 -14.45 -5.36
N THR A 117 -37.44 -14.00 -4.86
CA THR A 117 -37.59 -12.69 -4.18
C THR A 117 -36.75 -12.52 -2.91
N GLN A 118 -36.46 -13.62 -2.22
CA GLN A 118 -35.63 -13.67 -1.01
C GLN A 118 -34.13 -13.75 -1.30
N CYS A 119 -33.74 -13.85 -2.57
CA CYS A 119 -32.35 -13.92 -2.99
C CYS A 119 -31.75 -12.51 -3.16
N GLU A 120 -30.56 -12.32 -2.60
CA GLU A 120 -29.69 -11.15 -2.72
C GLU A 120 -28.34 -11.57 -3.33
N PRO A 121 -28.27 -11.78 -4.67
CA PRO A 121 -27.07 -12.28 -5.34
C PRO A 121 -25.83 -11.41 -5.11
N GLU A 122 -26.01 -10.10 -4.99
CA GLU A 122 -24.92 -9.15 -4.75
C GLU A 122 -24.22 -9.33 -3.40
N LEU A 123 -24.87 -10.00 -2.45
CA LEU A 123 -24.32 -10.33 -1.14
C LEU A 123 -23.52 -11.62 -1.14
N ALA A 124 -23.72 -12.51 -2.12
CA ALA A 124 -23.06 -13.82 -2.17
C ALA A 124 -21.53 -13.70 -2.12
N LYS A 125 -20.96 -12.64 -2.70
CA LYS A 125 -19.51 -12.37 -2.69
C LYS A 125 -18.92 -12.06 -1.31
N TYR A 126 -19.76 -11.70 -0.33
CA TYR A 126 -19.35 -11.46 1.05
C TYR A 126 -19.51 -12.72 1.93
N CYS A 127 -20.13 -13.77 1.40
CA CYS A 127 -20.29 -15.05 2.08
C CYS A 127 -19.16 -16.02 1.72
N CYS A 128 -18.89 -16.94 2.64
CA CYS A 128 -17.96 -18.03 2.45
C CYS A 128 -18.50 -19.03 1.42
N LYS A 129 -17.60 -19.75 0.75
CA LYS A 129 -17.95 -20.76 -0.26
C LYS A 129 -18.60 -22.03 0.29
N CYS A 130 -18.76 -22.16 1.61
CA CYS A 130 -19.32 -23.34 2.27
C CYS A 130 -20.84 -23.46 2.20
N GLU A 131 -21.47 -22.74 1.26
CA GLU A 131 -22.91 -22.78 0.96
C GLU A 131 -23.84 -22.28 2.08
N GLU A 132 -23.26 -21.93 3.20
CA GLU A 132 -23.90 -21.27 4.32
C GLU A 132 -23.75 -19.74 4.19
N ASP A 133 -24.74 -19.00 4.69
CA ASP A 133 -24.74 -17.53 4.76
C ASP A 133 -23.76 -16.96 5.80
N ASN A 134 -22.59 -17.60 5.94
CA ASN A 134 -21.52 -17.16 6.83
C ASN A 134 -20.67 -16.12 6.11
N PRO A 135 -20.37 -14.96 6.74
CA PRO A 135 -19.48 -13.99 6.13
C PRO A 135 -18.04 -14.51 6.02
N VAL A 136 -17.32 -13.98 5.04
CA VAL A 136 -15.88 -14.16 4.90
C VAL A 136 -15.15 -13.43 6.02
N ILE A 137 -14.24 -14.13 6.70
CA ILE A 137 -13.46 -13.60 7.81
C ILE A 137 -11.98 -13.55 7.41
N ARG A 138 -11.34 -14.70 7.18
CA ARG A 138 -9.90 -14.76 6.89
C ARG A 138 -9.64 -15.66 5.68
N GLY A 139 -8.79 -15.20 4.76
CA GLY A 139 -8.38 -15.98 3.59
C GLY A 139 -9.54 -16.42 2.68
N GLY A 140 -10.63 -15.64 2.61
CA GLY A 140 -11.81 -16.04 1.85
C GLY A 140 -12.73 -17.06 2.55
N LEU A 141 -12.45 -17.41 3.80
CA LEU A 141 -13.16 -18.43 4.57
C LEU A 141 -13.89 -17.84 5.78
N CYS A 142 -15.02 -18.44 6.14
CA CYS A 142 -15.69 -18.17 7.42
C CYS A 142 -14.95 -18.87 8.57
N ARG A 143 -15.38 -18.59 9.81
CA ARG A 143 -14.77 -19.18 11.01
C ARG A 143 -14.85 -20.71 11.01
N LYS A 144 -15.96 -21.30 10.56
CA LYS A 144 -16.11 -22.77 10.54
C LYS A 144 -15.17 -23.44 9.54
N CYS A 145 -14.93 -22.79 8.39
CA CYS A 145 -14.05 -23.33 7.34
C CYS A 145 -12.58 -23.05 7.62
N ASN A 146 -12.27 -22.06 8.45
CA ASN A 146 -10.92 -21.81 8.91
C ASN A 146 -10.64 -22.63 10.19
N TYR A 147 -9.88 -23.71 10.05
CA TYR A 147 -9.61 -24.65 11.14
C TYR A 147 -8.69 -24.09 12.25
N GLN A 148 -8.08 -22.92 12.04
CA GLN A 148 -7.23 -22.28 13.04
C GLN A 148 -8.06 -21.63 14.16
N PRO A 149 -7.71 -21.83 15.44
CA PRO A 149 -8.32 -21.10 16.55
C PRO A 149 -8.13 -19.60 16.33
N CYS A 150 -9.23 -18.91 16.05
CA CYS A 150 -9.21 -17.52 15.61
C CYS A 150 -9.08 -16.62 16.84
N ARG A 151 -7.85 -16.44 17.33
CA ARG A 151 -7.51 -15.32 18.19
C ARG A 151 -7.36 -14.08 17.34
N VAL A 152 -8.18 -13.07 17.62
CA VAL A 152 -8.34 -11.90 16.76
C VAL A 152 -7.85 -10.67 17.52
N ALA A 153 -6.86 -9.98 16.95
CA ALA A 153 -6.40 -8.70 17.49
C ALA A 153 -7.52 -7.65 17.41
N LYS A 154 -7.47 -6.62 18.26
CA LYS A 154 -8.46 -5.52 18.28
C LYS A 154 -8.69 -4.92 16.88
N LYS A 155 -7.61 -4.66 16.14
CA LYS A 155 -7.65 -4.10 14.76
C LYS A 155 -8.40 -5.04 13.80
N ASP A 156 -8.19 -6.35 13.91
CA ASP A 156 -8.84 -7.35 13.07
C ASP A 156 -10.30 -7.57 13.42
N ALA A 157 -10.67 -7.47 14.70
CA ALA A 157 -12.07 -7.54 15.12
C ALA A 157 -12.89 -6.40 14.47
N MET A 158 -12.32 -5.20 14.40
CA MET A 158 -12.95 -4.05 13.74
C MET A 158 -12.95 -4.19 12.21
N ARG A 159 -11.81 -4.58 11.63
CA ARG A 159 -11.62 -4.65 10.18
C ARG A 159 -12.40 -5.80 9.55
N ILE A 160 -12.25 -6.99 10.10
CA ILE A 160 -12.76 -8.23 9.51
C ILE A 160 -14.21 -8.46 9.95
N TYR A 161 -14.47 -8.50 11.26
CA TYR A 161 -15.81 -8.79 11.77
C TYR A 161 -16.75 -7.58 11.72
N GLY A 162 -16.20 -6.36 11.66
CA GLY A 162 -17.00 -5.13 11.63
C GLY A 162 -17.50 -4.69 13.01
N VAL A 163 -16.91 -5.19 14.09
CA VAL A 163 -17.26 -4.75 15.44
C VAL A 163 -16.86 -3.29 15.63
N ARG A 164 -17.72 -2.47 16.25
CA ARG A 164 -17.37 -1.08 16.55
C ARG A 164 -16.44 -1.05 17.76
N GLU A 165 -15.53 -0.08 17.78
CA GLU A 165 -14.55 0.04 18.87
C GLU A 165 -15.21 0.10 20.26
N ARG A 166 -16.30 0.84 20.38
CA ARG A 166 -17.06 0.96 21.64
C ARG A 166 -17.72 -0.36 22.08
N ASP A 167 -18.02 -1.26 21.14
CA ASP A 167 -18.68 -2.52 21.42
C ASP A 167 -17.66 -3.56 21.94
N LEU A 168 -16.36 -3.38 21.63
CA LEU A 168 -15.27 -4.26 22.07
C LEU A 168 -15.07 -4.32 23.58
N TYR A 169 -15.54 -3.32 24.33
CA TYR A 169 -15.50 -3.35 25.81
C TYR A 169 -16.48 -4.36 26.40
N HIS A 170 -17.54 -4.70 25.67
CA HIS A 170 -18.58 -5.64 26.11
C HIS A 170 -18.35 -7.07 25.62
N ILE A 171 -17.28 -7.30 24.86
CA ILE A 171 -16.90 -8.62 24.36
C ILE A 171 -15.80 -9.18 25.25
N ARG A 172 -15.99 -10.40 25.74
CA ARG A 172 -15.02 -11.09 26.59
C ARG A 172 -13.68 -11.20 25.85
N ARG A 173 -12.62 -10.71 26.50
CA ARG A 173 -11.25 -10.92 26.03
C ARG A 173 -10.72 -12.23 26.62
N ASP A 174 -9.90 -12.92 25.85
CA ASP A 174 -9.12 -14.02 26.39
C ASP A 174 -8.11 -13.41 27.40
N ARG A 175 -8.01 -13.99 28.60
CA ARG A 175 -7.15 -13.44 29.69
C ARG A 175 -5.66 -13.76 29.47
N GLY A 176 -5.31 -14.40 28.36
CA GLY A 176 -3.93 -14.69 27.95
C GLY A 176 -3.27 -13.58 27.09
N TYR A 177 -2.15 -13.95 26.46
CA TYR A 177 -1.26 -13.10 25.64
C TYR A 177 -2.01 -12.03 24.79
N TYR A 178 -1.63 -10.77 25.00
CA TYR A 178 -1.99 -9.58 24.20
C TYR A 178 -3.47 -9.14 24.14
N GLY A 179 -4.36 -9.64 25.01
CA GLY A 179 -5.74 -9.13 25.09
C GLY A 179 -6.55 -9.32 23.80
N GLN A 180 -6.33 -10.45 23.13
CA GLN A 180 -7.01 -10.85 21.89
C GLN A 180 -8.46 -11.30 22.17
N PHE A 181 -9.29 -11.26 21.13
CA PHE A 181 -10.69 -11.69 21.16
C PHE A 181 -10.83 -13.11 20.61
N ASN A 182 -11.75 -13.88 21.19
CA ASN A 182 -12.17 -15.15 20.61
C ASN A 182 -13.09 -14.88 19.41
N GLY A 183 -12.75 -15.41 18.24
CA GLY A 183 -13.55 -15.27 17.01
C GLY A 183 -14.99 -15.79 17.15
N PHE A 184 -15.24 -16.76 18.03
CA PHE A 184 -16.60 -17.23 18.34
C PHE A 184 -17.43 -16.16 19.06
N ASP A 185 -16.84 -15.48 20.04
CA ASP A 185 -17.52 -14.42 20.79
C ASP A 185 -17.81 -13.20 19.90
N LEU A 186 -16.89 -12.89 18.95
CA LEU A 186 -17.10 -11.86 17.94
C LEU A 186 -18.26 -12.22 16.99
N GLU A 187 -18.32 -13.46 16.48
CA GLU A 187 -19.42 -13.94 15.64
C GLU A 187 -20.76 -13.88 16.40
N LYS A 188 -20.79 -14.39 17.64
CA LYS A 188 -22.00 -14.36 18.48
C LYS A 188 -22.46 -12.94 18.74
N HIS A 189 -21.54 -12.02 19.02
CA HIS A 189 -21.84 -10.61 19.17
C HIS A 189 -22.44 -10.03 17.88
N MET A 190 -21.82 -10.26 16.73
CA MET A 190 -22.31 -9.71 15.46
C MET A 190 -23.67 -10.27 15.06
N ILE A 191 -23.91 -11.57 15.25
CA ILE A 191 -25.23 -12.18 15.00
C ILE A 191 -26.28 -11.56 15.93
N LYS A 192 -25.97 -11.36 17.22
CA LYS A 192 -26.88 -10.71 18.17
C LYS A 192 -27.17 -9.26 17.76
N THR A 193 -26.14 -8.50 17.38
CA THR A 193 -26.25 -7.08 17.02
C THR A 193 -26.97 -6.87 15.68
N CYS A 194 -26.77 -7.78 14.71
CA CYS A 194 -27.34 -7.69 13.38
C CYS A 194 -28.61 -8.55 13.19
N GLY A 195 -29.04 -9.29 14.22
CA GLY A 195 -30.23 -10.15 14.23
C GLY A 195 -30.03 -11.51 13.57
N SER A 196 -29.21 -11.61 12.52
CA SER A 196 -28.91 -12.86 11.83
C SER A 196 -27.55 -12.82 11.14
N LYS A 197 -27.10 -13.96 10.61
CA LYS A 197 -25.88 -14.01 9.78
C LYS A 197 -26.04 -13.20 8.50
N MET A 198 -27.19 -13.28 7.82
CA MET A 198 -27.46 -12.44 6.66
C MET A 198 -27.55 -10.95 7.03
N GLY A 199 -28.10 -10.62 8.19
CA GLY A 199 -28.04 -9.25 8.71
C GLY A 199 -26.60 -8.76 8.89
N TRP A 200 -25.71 -9.63 9.37
CA TRP A 200 -24.29 -9.33 9.49
C TRP A 200 -23.59 -9.19 8.12
N VAL A 201 -23.90 -10.05 7.14
CA VAL A 201 -23.42 -9.93 5.76
C VAL A 201 -23.84 -8.59 5.13
N ARG A 202 -25.13 -8.21 5.25
CA ARG A 202 -25.64 -6.90 4.81
C ARG A 202 -24.90 -5.75 5.48
N TYR A 203 -24.60 -5.87 6.78
CA TYR A 203 -23.85 -4.87 7.52
C TYR A 203 -22.42 -4.70 6.97
N ILE A 204 -21.70 -5.78 6.72
CA ILE A 204 -20.37 -5.76 6.10
C ILE A 204 -20.43 -5.11 4.72
N ALA A 205 -21.36 -5.57 3.87
CA ALA A 205 -21.52 -5.04 2.52
C ALA A 205 -21.77 -3.53 2.51
N LYS A 206 -22.66 -3.05 3.38
CA LYS A 206 -22.98 -1.62 3.52
C LYS A 206 -21.78 -0.81 4.04
N ARG A 207 -21.03 -1.35 4.98
CA ARG A 207 -19.80 -0.72 5.50
C ARG A 207 -18.76 -0.58 4.40
N ASP A 208 -18.53 -1.64 3.63
CA ASP A 208 -17.51 -1.68 2.58
C ASP A 208 -17.91 -0.77 1.40
N ALA A 209 -19.19 -0.74 1.04
CA ALA A 209 -19.72 0.21 0.06
C ALA A 209 -19.50 1.67 0.49
N ARG A 210 -19.77 1.99 1.77
CA ARG A 210 -19.49 3.34 2.32
C ARG A 210 -18.00 3.67 2.29
N LYS A 211 -17.14 2.71 2.62
CA LYS A 211 -15.68 2.88 2.57
C LYS A 211 -15.22 3.17 1.14
N LYS A 212 -15.69 2.37 0.18
CA LYS A 212 -15.39 2.55 -1.25
C LYS A 212 -15.89 3.89 -1.77
N ALA A 213 -17.11 4.30 -1.41
CA ALA A 213 -17.65 5.61 -1.79
C ALA A 213 -16.83 6.78 -1.23
N ARG A 214 -16.40 6.69 0.03
CA ARG A 214 -15.52 7.70 0.65
C ARG A 214 -14.16 7.78 -0.05
N GLN A 215 -13.55 6.63 -0.34
CA GLN A 215 -12.27 6.57 -1.05
C GLN A 215 -12.40 7.12 -2.47
N ALA A 216 -13.47 6.75 -3.21
CA ALA A 216 -13.73 7.29 -4.53
C ALA A 216 -13.95 8.81 -4.51
N ALA A 217 -14.66 9.33 -3.51
CA ALA A 217 -14.84 10.77 -3.34
C ALA A 217 -13.52 11.48 -3.02
N LYS A 218 -12.65 10.87 -2.19
CA LYS A 218 -11.29 11.39 -1.90
C LYS A 218 -10.46 11.45 -3.17
N HIS A 219 -10.36 10.35 -3.92
CA HIS A 219 -9.64 10.29 -5.19
C HIS A 219 -10.20 11.20 -6.27
N ARG A 220 -11.52 11.46 -6.26
CA ARG A 220 -12.12 12.44 -7.18
C ARG A 220 -11.62 13.85 -6.83
N LYS A 221 -11.65 14.24 -5.55
CA LYS A 221 -11.14 15.54 -5.10
C LYS A 221 -9.65 15.72 -5.37
N GLU A 222 -8.84 14.68 -5.08
CA GLU A 222 -7.40 14.66 -5.40
C GLU A 222 -7.16 14.92 -6.90
N ARG A 223 -7.91 14.24 -7.78
CA ARG A 223 -7.79 14.45 -9.24
C ARG A 223 -8.25 15.82 -9.70
N GLU A 224 -9.41 16.30 -9.22
CA GLU A 224 -9.93 17.65 -9.56
C GLU A 224 -8.92 18.73 -9.18
N ALA A 225 -8.26 18.57 -8.05
CA ALA A 225 -7.33 19.56 -7.55
C ALA A 225 -5.95 19.50 -8.20
N MET A 226 -5.44 18.30 -8.52
CA MET A 226 -4.24 18.19 -9.36
C MET A 226 -4.48 18.75 -10.76
N ALA A 227 -5.67 18.55 -11.34
CA ALA A 227 -6.06 19.15 -12.61
C ALA A 227 -6.12 20.69 -12.56
N PHE A 228 -6.47 21.27 -11.39
CA PHE A 228 -6.41 22.70 -11.15
C PHE A 228 -4.97 23.22 -10.93
N LEU A 229 -4.16 22.46 -10.18
CA LEU A 229 -2.79 22.83 -9.82
C LEU A 229 -1.84 22.83 -11.01
N LYS A 230 -1.89 21.78 -11.83
CA LYS A 230 -0.91 21.53 -12.89
C LYS A 230 -0.77 22.67 -13.92
N PRO A 231 -1.86 23.33 -14.36
CA PRO A 231 -1.76 24.50 -15.24
C PRO A 231 -1.29 25.78 -14.53
N LEU A 232 -1.52 25.92 -13.23
CA LEU A 232 -1.23 27.15 -12.47
C LEU A 232 0.21 27.21 -11.98
N ALA A 233 0.73 26.10 -11.46
CA ALA A 233 2.07 26.03 -10.88
C ALA A 233 2.64 24.61 -11.12
N PRO A 234 3.21 24.33 -12.31
CA PRO A 234 3.62 22.98 -12.69
C PRO A 234 4.75 22.41 -11.81
N GLU A 235 5.67 23.27 -11.37
CA GLU A 235 6.76 22.89 -10.46
C GLU A 235 6.23 22.55 -9.06
N PHE A 236 5.33 23.37 -8.54
CA PHE A 236 4.65 23.07 -7.28
C PHE A 236 3.79 21.81 -7.37
N ALA A 237 3.12 21.55 -8.50
CA ALA A 237 2.34 20.33 -8.71
C ALA A 237 3.22 19.08 -8.62
N SER A 238 4.41 19.12 -9.23
CA SER A 238 5.40 18.04 -9.15
C SER A 238 5.87 17.83 -7.70
N TYR A 239 6.20 18.91 -7.00
CA TYR A 239 6.55 18.86 -5.58
C TYR A 239 5.41 18.33 -4.70
N ALA A 240 4.17 18.74 -4.97
CA ALA A 240 2.98 18.32 -4.23
C ALA A 240 2.69 16.82 -4.37
N GLU A 241 2.97 16.24 -5.55
CA GLU A 241 2.94 14.78 -5.77
C GLU A 241 4.01 14.08 -4.94
N GLU A 242 5.26 14.58 -4.92
CA GLU A 242 6.36 13.97 -4.14
C GLU A 242 6.12 14.00 -2.62
N ILE A 243 5.41 15.01 -2.10
CA ILE A 243 5.12 15.13 -0.67
C ILE A 243 3.77 14.52 -0.26
N ASP A 244 3.06 13.83 -1.15
CA ASP A 244 1.70 13.31 -0.91
C ASP A 244 0.75 14.38 -0.34
N PHE A 245 0.72 15.56 -0.96
CA PHE A 245 -0.11 16.68 -0.48
C PHE A 245 -1.60 16.36 -0.65
N VAL A 246 -2.37 16.48 0.45
CA VAL A 246 -3.79 16.04 0.51
C VAL A 246 -4.79 17.20 0.61
N GLU A 247 -4.32 18.43 0.83
CA GLU A 247 -5.21 19.57 1.06
C GLU A 247 -5.48 20.35 -0.23
N PHE A 248 -6.74 20.34 -0.65
CA PHE A 248 -7.12 20.83 -1.98
C PHE A 248 -8.18 21.93 -1.94
N ASP A 249 -8.28 22.63 -0.81
CA ASP A 249 -9.04 23.89 -0.77
C ASP A 249 -8.29 24.94 -1.59
N LYS A 250 -9.00 25.65 -2.47
CA LYS A 250 -8.39 26.61 -3.41
C LYS A 250 -7.57 27.69 -2.68
N LYS A 251 -8.07 28.24 -1.57
CA LYS A 251 -7.36 29.29 -0.82
C LYS A 251 -6.14 28.72 -0.09
N CYS A 252 -6.24 27.50 0.43
CA CYS A 252 -5.08 26.82 1.03
C CYS A 252 -4.00 26.55 -0.02
N VAL A 253 -4.39 26.10 -1.21
CA VAL A 253 -3.50 25.83 -2.34
C VAL A 253 -2.75 27.09 -2.78
N GLU A 254 -3.44 28.21 -2.97
CA GLU A 254 -2.82 29.49 -3.35
C GLU A 254 -1.75 29.92 -2.33
N LYS A 255 -2.02 29.78 -1.03
CA LYS A 255 -1.02 30.07 0.02
C LYS A 255 0.16 29.09 0.00
N CYS A 256 -0.07 27.83 -0.32
CA CYS A 256 1.01 26.85 -0.45
C CYS A 256 1.92 27.17 -1.63
N ILE A 257 1.35 27.57 -2.77
CA ILE A 257 2.10 28.02 -3.96
C ILE A 257 2.98 29.23 -3.59
N GLN A 258 2.41 30.26 -2.95
CA GLN A 258 3.17 31.44 -2.54
C GLN A 258 4.35 31.09 -1.62
N ARG A 259 4.12 30.20 -0.64
CA ARG A 259 5.19 29.75 0.26
C ARG A 259 6.24 28.90 -0.46
N TYR A 260 5.81 28.05 -1.40
CA TYR A 260 6.70 27.25 -2.23
C TYR A 260 7.60 28.13 -3.09
N GLU A 261 7.05 29.10 -3.80
CA GLU A 261 7.79 30.03 -4.65
C GLU A 261 8.78 30.86 -3.82
N ALA A 262 8.33 31.43 -2.70
CA ALA A 262 9.19 32.23 -1.82
C ALA A 262 10.35 31.40 -1.24
N LEU A 263 10.08 30.17 -0.78
CA LEU A 263 11.14 29.31 -0.25
C LEU A 263 12.08 28.80 -1.34
N THR A 264 11.56 28.46 -2.52
CA THR A 264 12.37 27.97 -3.64
C THR A 264 13.33 29.06 -4.12
N ALA A 265 12.83 30.28 -4.35
CA ALA A 265 13.68 31.42 -4.73
C ALA A 265 14.76 31.69 -3.67
N ALA A 266 14.41 31.72 -2.38
CA ALA A 266 15.37 31.97 -1.32
C ALA A 266 16.43 30.86 -1.18
N LEU A 267 16.08 29.61 -1.44
CA LEU A 267 17.04 28.50 -1.46
C LEU A 267 17.95 28.57 -2.70
N GLU A 268 17.41 28.92 -3.85
CA GLU A 268 18.17 29.06 -5.11
C GLU A 268 19.20 30.19 -5.04
N GLU A 269 18.87 31.33 -4.42
CA GLU A 269 19.83 32.41 -4.14
C GLU A 269 21.03 31.94 -3.31
N HIS A 270 20.85 30.87 -2.53
CA HIS A 270 21.88 30.25 -1.72
C HIS A 270 22.52 29.01 -2.37
N GLY A 271 22.16 28.69 -3.62
CA GLY A 271 22.64 27.51 -4.34
C GLY A 271 22.13 26.18 -3.77
N ILE A 272 21.03 26.20 -3.01
CA ILE A 272 20.43 25.02 -2.38
C ILE A 272 19.16 24.65 -3.15
N LYS A 273 18.98 23.35 -3.44
CA LYS A 273 17.73 22.86 -4.03
C LYS A 273 16.71 22.51 -2.94
N LEU A 274 15.45 22.85 -3.18
CA LEU A 274 14.35 22.40 -2.35
C LEU A 274 14.23 20.87 -2.42
N ARG A 275 14.11 20.22 -1.26
CA ARG A 275 13.98 18.77 -1.17
C ARG A 275 12.60 18.36 -0.63
N ALA A 276 11.90 17.49 -1.34
CA ALA A 276 10.59 16.97 -0.92
C ALA A 276 10.65 16.09 0.34
N ASP A 277 11.79 15.43 0.60
CA ASP A 277 11.99 14.63 1.81
C ASP A 277 12.23 15.46 3.08
N SER A 278 12.38 16.79 2.94
CA SER A 278 12.58 17.69 4.07
C SER A 278 11.27 17.98 4.80
N ARG A 279 11.06 17.32 5.95
CA ARG A 279 9.89 17.53 6.82
C ARG A 279 9.68 18.99 7.23
N ILE A 280 10.75 19.76 7.41
CA ILE A 280 10.66 21.18 7.80
C ILE A 280 10.16 22.04 6.64
N CYS A 281 10.66 21.82 5.42
CA CYS A 281 10.18 22.50 4.23
C CYS A 281 8.73 22.13 3.92
N LYS A 282 8.40 20.83 4.04
CA LYS A 282 7.01 20.35 3.93
C LYS A 282 6.09 21.05 4.93
N ALA A 283 6.48 21.17 6.19
CA ALA A 283 5.67 21.83 7.22
C ALA A 283 5.53 23.35 6.97
N PHE A 284 6.58 24.02 6.49
CA PHE A 284 6.51 25.42 6.10
C PHE A 284 5.55 25.61 4.93
N ILE A 285 5.72 24.85 3.84
CA ILE A 285 4.93 25.00 2.61
C ILE A 285 3.45 24.64 2.83
N THR A 286 3.16 23.59 3.62
CA THR A 286 1.78 23.12 3.81
C THR A 286 1.08 23.81 4.99
N ALA A 287 1.76 23.97 6.13
CA ALA A 287 1.14 24.51 7.36
C ALA A 287 1.56 25.96 7.68
N GLY A 288 2.65 26.47 7.10
CA GLY A 288 3.16 27.82 7.39
C GLY A 288 3.95 27.89 8.68
N ASN A 289 4.58 26.77 9.05
CA ASN A 289 5.36 26.69 10.28
C ASN A 289 6.76 27.26 10.04
N GLY A 290 7.08 28.38 10.70
CA GLY A 290 8.38 29.05 10.64
C GLY A 290 8.44 30.15 9.58
N THR A 291 9.63 30.75 9.41
CA THR A 291 9.90 31.78 8.39
C THR A 291 10.77 31.24 7.25
N VAL A 292 10.84 31.98 6.14
CA VAL A 292 11.69 31.61 4.99
C VAL A 292 13.16 31.54 5.43
N GLU A 293 13.61 32.52 6.22
CA GLU A 293 14.98 32.62 6.73
C GLU A 293 15.33 31.42 7.62
N GLU A 294 14.42 31.00 8.51
CA GLU A 294 14.62 29.82 9.36
C GLU A 294 14.77 28.54 8.52
N MET A 295 14.01 28.42 7.44
CA MET A 295 14.08 27.27 6.55
C MET A 295 15.39 27.26 5.76
N VAL A 296 15.81 28.41 5.23
CA VAL A 296 17.08 28.56 4.51
C VAL A 296 18.25 28.24 5.44
N ASP A 297 18.30 28.82 6.65
CA ASP A 297 19.32 28.56 7.66
C ASP A 297 19.41 27.05 8.00
N ALA A 298 18.27 26.38 8.13
CA ALA A 298 18.23 24.95 8.43
C ALA A 298 18.65 24.06 7.26
N MET A 299 18.34 24.47 6.03
CA MET A 299 18.72 23.74 4.82
C MET A 299 20.20 23.93 4.47
N GLU A 300 20.73 25.14 4.66
CA GLU A 300 22.15 25.44 4.52
C GLU A 300 22.99 24.67 5.54
N GLU A 301 22.55 24.66 6.81
CA GLU A 301 23.18 23.85 7.85
C GLU A 301 23.19 22.37 7.49
N LYS A 302 22.07 21.81 7.01
CA LYS A 302 22.02 20.41 6.59
C LYS A 302 22.95 20.15 5.41
N ALA A 303 22.93 21.01 4.38
CA ALA A 303 23.81 20.87 3.23
C ALA A 303 25.28 20.83 3.67
N PHE A 304 25.68 21.72 4.57
CA PHE A 304 27.03 21.73 5.13
C PHE A 304 27.35 20.45 5.91
N LEU A 305 26.46 20.02 6.82
CA LEU A 305 26.66 18.81 7.63
C LEU A 305 26.87 17.57 6.78
N PHE A 306 26.05 17.37 5.74
CA PHE A 306 26.14 16.19 4.88
C PHE A 306 27.31 16.24 3.89
N THR A 307 27.75 17.43 3.48
CA THR A 307 28.79 17.58 2.45
C THR A 307 30.19 17.69 3.05
N HIS A 308 30.35 18.39 4.17
CA HIS A 308 31.66 18.79 4.69
C HIS A 308 32.03 18.17 6.04
N THR A 309 31.17 17.29 6.59
CA THR A 309 31.38 16.70 7.92
C THR A 309 31.10 15.20 7.92
N ASN A 310 31.50 14.50 8.99
CA ASN A 310 31.16 13.09 9.20
C ASN A 310 29.80 12.90 9.90
N TYR A 311 28.89 13.88 9.82
CA TYR A 311 27.57 13.85 10.46
C TYR A 311 26.78 12.59 10.11
N ALA A 312 26.71 12.22 8.82
CA ALA A 312 25.99 11.02 8.37
C ALA A 312 26.53 9.74 9.03
N LEU A 313 27.87 9.60 9.07
CA LEU A 313 28.53 8.45 9.69
C LEU A 313 28.30 8.42 11.22
N ARG A 314 28.40 9.56 11.90
CA ARG A 314 28.08 9.68 13.33
C ARG A 314 26.63 9.28 13.60
N CYS A 315 25.68 9.75 12.78
CA CYS A 315 24.27 9.38 12.90
C CYS A 315 24.02 7.89 12.66
N LYS A 316 24.71 7.26 11.70
CA LYS A 316 24.59 5.82 11.43
C LYS A 316 25.07 4.99 12.62
N LYS A 317 26.25 5.30 13.16
CA LYS A 317 26.81 4.62 14.35
C LYS A 317 25.91 4.74 15.58
N LEU A 318 25.27 5.90 15.79
CA LEU A 318 24.33 6.07 16.90
C LEU A 318 23.11 5.15 16.78
N ILE A 319 22.59 4.96 15.57
CA ILE A 319 21.45 4.07 15.31
C ILE A 319 21.86 2.61 15.52
N GLU A 320 23.05 2.21 15.05
CA GLU A 320 23.59 0.86 15.23
C GLU A 320 23.80 0.55 16.72
N ASN A 321 24.47 1.43 17.46
CA ASN A 321 24.69 1.28 18.91
C ASN A 321 23.36 1.16 19.69
N TYR A 322 22.31 1.86 19.25
CA TYR A 322 21.00 1.73 19.88
C TYR A 322 20.32 0.41 19.56
N ARG A 323 20.44 -0.09 18.33
CA ARG A 323 19.91 -1.41 17.94
C ARG A 323 20.60 -2.53 18.71
N GLU A 324 21.89 -2.40 18.97
CA GLU A 324 22.68 -3.40 19.71
C GLU A 324 22.43 -3.34 21.23
N SER A 325 22.12 -2.16 21.79
CA SER A 325 21.91 -1.98 23.23
C SER A 325 20.47 -2.17 23.70
N SER A 326 19.47 -2.19 22.80
CA SER A 326 18.08 -2.33 23.21
C SER A 326 17.62 -3.80 23.24
N GLU A 327 17.66 -4.43 24.42
CA GLU A 327 16.87 -5.64 24.72
C GLU A 327 15.36 -5.34 24.87
N PHE A 328 14.97 -4.06 24.85
CA PHE A 328 13.60 -3.60 25.12
C PHE A 328 13.10 -2.68 24.00
N ASN A 329 12.01 -3.06 23.35
CA ASN A 329 11.47 -2.34 22.19
C ASN A 329 10.04 -1.85 22.44
N PRO A 330 9.85 -0.55 22.69
CA PRO A 330 8.70 0.19 22.21
C PRO A 330 9.18 1.23 21.21
N GLY A 331 8.91 1.02 19.92
CA GLY A 331 9.45 1.82 18.80
C GLY A 331 9.24 3.35 18.86
N ASP A 332 8.48 3.87 19.82
CA ASP A 332 8.33 5.31 20.07
C ASP A 332 9.51 5.88 20.89
N ASP A 333 10.11 5.11 21.80
CA ASP A 333 11.26 5.55 22.61
C ASP A 333 12.53 5.67 21.76
N LEU A 334 12.74 4.70 20.85
CA LEU A 334 13.86 4.71 19.91
C LEU A 334 13.82 5.95 19.01
N ARG A 335 12.64 6.36 18.56
CA ARG A 335 12.46 7.54 17.70
C ARG A 335 12.81 8.83 18.42
N LEU A 336 12.36 8.99 19.66
CA LEU A 336 12.62 10.20 20.45
C LEU A 336 14.10 10.29 20.84
N ALA A 337 14.68 9.18 21.29
CA ALA A 337 16.10 9.09 21.65
C ALA A 337 17.02 9.40 20.46
N THR A 338 16.74 8.82 19.30
CA THR A 338 17.51 9.07 18.06
C THR A 338 17.42 10.54 17.65
N ARG A 339 16.26 11.20 17.83
CA ARG A 339 16.10 12.62 17.50
C ARG A 339 16.95 13.52 18.40
N HIS A 340 16.95 13.25 19.72
CA HIS A 340 17.77 14.01 20.67
C HIS A 340 19.26 13.86 20.33
N GLN A 341 19.74 12.64 20.10
CA GLN A 341 21.15 12.42 19.78
C GLN A 341 21.60 13.03 18.45
N ARG A 342 20.72 13.07 17.43
CA ARG A 342 21.01 13.77 16.17
C ARG A 342 21.16 15.27 16.38
N TYR A 343 20.36 15.85 17.29
CA TYR A 343 20.46 17.25 17.67
C TYR A 343 21.76 17.56 18.42
N GLU A 344 22.10 16.73 19.42
CA GLU A 344 23.38 16.77 20.14
C GLU A 344 24.59 16.72 19.20
N THR A 345 24.58 15.76 18.28
CA THR A 345 25.68 15.56 17.32
C THR A 345 25.87 16.80 16.45
N ARG A 346 24.78 17.43 16.04
CA ARG A 346 24.81 18.68 15.26
C ARG A 346 25.43 19.83 16.04
N ILE A 347 25.04 20.01 17.31
CA ILE A 347 25.60 21.04 18.19
C ILE A 347 27.11 20.85 18.36
N LYS A 348 27.54 19.61 18.64
CA LYS A 348 28.97 19.28 18.80
C LYS A 348 29.78 19.60 17.55
N ILE A 349 29.24 19.30 16.37
CA ILE A 349 29.90 19.62 15.10
C ILE A 349 29.97 21.14 14.90
N CYS A 350 28.90 21.88 15.23
CA CYS A 350 28.91 23.34 15.15
C CYS A 350 30.06 23.93 16.00
N VAL A 351 30.18 23.56 17.28
CA VAL A 351 31.28 24.04 18.14
C VAL A 351 32.65 23.64 17.59
N GLN A 352 32.82 22.40 17.10
CA GLN A 352 34.08 21.95 16.47
C GLN A 352 34.51 22.80 15.27
N TYR A 353 33.54 23.25 14.46
CA TYR A 353 33.81 24.06 13.28
C TYR A 353 33.90 25.56 13.60
N LEU A 354 33.31 26.02 14.71
CA LEU A 354 33.58 27.35 15.25
C LEU A 354 35.01 27.46 15.81
N GLU A 355 35.49 26.41 16.51
CA GLU A 355 36.88 26.27 16.96
C GLU A 355 37.87 26.27 15.77
N ASN A 356 37.58 25.47 14.74
CA ASN A 356 38.42 25.39 13.54
C ASN A 356 37.59 25.03 12.30
N HIS A 357 37.26 26.04 11.50
CA HIS A 357 36.47 25.89 10.28
C HIS A 357 37.27 25.36 9.08
N LYS A 358 38.59 25.12 9.22
CA LYS A 358 39.46 24.52 8.18
C LYS A 358 39.44 25.26 6.84
N GLY A 359 39.26 26.57 6.86
CA GLY A 359 39.17 27.39 5.65
C GLY A 359 37.84 27.26 4.89
N LEU A 360 36.86 26.55 5.44
CA LEU A 360 35.51 26.46 4.87
C LEU A 360 34.65 27.65 5.30
N VAL A 361 33.68 28.00 4.46
CA VAL A 361 32.62 28.95 4.78
C VAL A 361 31.58 28.23 5.64
N LEU A 362 31.31 28.73 6.84
CA LEU A 362 30.32 28.13 7.73
C LEU A 362 28.90 28.57 7.37
N PRO A 363 27.87 27.76 7.70
CA PRO A 363 26.47 28.16 7.55
C PRO A 363 26.18 29.45 8.32
N ARG A 364 25.30 30.30 7.79
CA ARG A 364 24.94 31.59 8.43
C ARG A 364 24.45 31.41 9.85
N ARG A 365 23.67 30.34 10.08
CA ARG A 365 23.20 29.97 11.43
C ARG A 365 24.36 29.77 12.42
N TRP A 366 25.46 29.18 11.97
CA TRP A 366 26.63 28.95 12.82
C TRP A 366 27.44 30.24 12.99
N GLU A 367 27.56 31.05 11.94
CA GLU A 367 28.18 32.38 12.05
C GLU A 367 27.46 33.27 13.07
N LYS A 368 26.12 33.21 13.16
CA LYS A 368 25.35 33.88 14.23
C LYS A 368 25.73 33.41 15.64
N CYS A 369 26.26 32.20 15.78
CA CYS A 369 26.71 31.67 17.07
C CYS A 369 28.14 32.11 17.43
N ARG A 370 28.91 32.70 16.50
CA ARG A 370 30.33 33.02 16.69
C ARG A 370 30.57 33.97 17.86
N ALA A 371 29.77 35.03 17.97
CA ALA A 371 29.90 35.99 19.09
C ALA A 371 29.77 35.32 20.46
N ARG A 372 28.82 34.39 20.62
CA ARG A 372 28.63 33.62 21.87
C ARG A 372 29.78 32.64 22.11
N PHE A 373 30.29 32.02 21.05
CA PHE A 373 31.45 31.14 21.16
C PHE A 373 32.69 31.92 21.62
N ASP A 374 32.94 33.10 21.02
CA ASP A 374 34.08 33.95 21.36
C ASP A 374 33.98 34.47 22.81
N GLU A 375 32.78 34.83 23.27
CA GLU A 375 32.52 35.23 24.66
C GLU A 375 32.84 34.10 25.66
N GLU A 376 32.42 32.87 25.35
CA GLU A 376 32.70 31.70 26.18
C GLU A 376 34.20 31.41 26.27
N VAL A 377 34.91 31.44 25.14
CA VAL A 377 36.37 31.24 25.11
C VAL A 377 37.09 32.36 25.86
N ALA A 378 36.67 33.62 25.69
CA ALA A 378 37.26 34.77 26.39
C ALA A 378 37.06 34.70 27.91
N SER A 379 35.95 34.11 28.36
CA SER A 379 35.68 33.89 29.79
C SER A 379 36.53 32.76 30.43
N GLY A 380 37.35 32.07 29.63
CA GLY A 380 38.14 30.91 30.06
C GLY A 380 37.32 29.63 30.24
N GLY A 381 36.07 29.60 29.76
CA GLY A 381 35.20 28.42 29.79
C GLY A 381 35.53 27.42 28.67
N ASP A 382 35.21 26.15 28.89
CA ASP A 382 35.22 25.15 27.81
C ASP A 382 33.94 25.28 26.98
N ALA A 383 34.08 25.70 25.71
CA ALA A 383 32.97 25.83 24.77
C ALA A 383 32.19 24.51 24.58
N ARG A 384 32.80 23.35 24.86
CA ARG A 384 32.15 22.04 24.81
C ARG A 384 31.17 21.83 25.94
N ASP A 385 31.43 22.40 27.11
CA ASP A 385 30.54 22.31 28.28
C ASP A 385 29.32 23.23 28.14
N ARG A 386 29.44 24.32 27.35
CA ARG A 386 28.34 25.27 27.08
C ARG A 386 27.82 25.26 25.65
N MET A 387 27.99 24.14 24.94
CA MET A 387 27.60 23.98 23.54
C MET A 387 26.11 24.27 23.25
N HIS A 388 25.21 23.96 24.17
CA HIS A 388 23.78 24.28 24.02
C HIS A 388 23.48 25.78 24.10
N HIS A 389 24.20 26.50 24.96
CA HIS A 389 24.08 27.94 25.09
C HIS A 389 24.56 28.64 23.81
N ILE A 390 25.72 28.21 23.31
CA ILE A 390 26.32 28.74 22.08
C ILE A 390 25.38 28.54 20.88
N TYR A 391 24.83 27.33 20.71
CA TYR A 391 24.00 26.99 19.56
C TYR A 391 22.55 27.46 19.65
N GLY A 392 22.00 27.57 20.87
CA GLY A 392 20.56 27.79 21.10
C GLY A 392 20.10 29.24 21.24
N GLY A 393 21.04 30.19 21.35
CA GLY A 393 20.72 31.60 21.55
C GLY A 393 20.26 32.36 20.31
#